data_AF-A0A926XE00-F1
#
_entry.id   AF-A0A926XE00-F1
#
_cell.length_a   1.000
_cell.length_b   1.000
_cell.length_c   1.000
_cell.angle_alpha   90.00
_cell.angle_beta   90.00
_cell.angle_gamma   90.00
#
_symmetry.space_group_name_H-M   'P 1'
#
loop_
_entity.id
_entity.type
_entity.pdbx_description
1 polymer ?
#
loop_
_entity_poly.entity_id
_entity_poly.type
_entity_poly.pdbx_seq_one_letter_code
_entity_poly.pdbx_strand_id
1 'polypeptide(L)'
;MPENINKLSFLNSQSRYWGRFTPEELAFNANLQEFAQKISYISALQTGGKISSEQAYKDIKSLWKQLKTSKKELGVGANIPKTES
;
A
#
# COMPACT_ATOMS: atom_id res chain seq x y z
N MET A 1 -19.32 5.52 -25.79
CA MET A 1 -18.56 4.50 -25.05
C MET A 1 -18.53 4.97 -23.60
N PRO A 2 -19.15 4.28 -22.63
CA PRO A 2 -18.97 4.68 -21.24
C PRO A 2 -17.53 4.35 -20.84
N GLU A 3 -16.81 5.39 -20.44
CA GLU A 3 -15.47 5.26 -19.88
C GLU A 3 -15.50 4.27 -18.72
N ASN A 4 -14.48 3.42 -18.66
CA ASN A 4 -14.24 2.49 -17.58
C ASN A 4 -13.86 3.31 -16.33
N ILE A 5 -14.86 3.93 -15.70
CA ILE A 5 -14.72 4.63 -14.44
C ILE A 5 -14.17 3.61 -13.47
N ASN A 6 -12.91 3.81 -13.10
CA ASN A 6 -12.13 3.02 -12.14
C ASN A 6 -13.05 2.53 -11.01
N LYS A 7 -13.60 1.30 -11.12
CA LYS A 7 -14.60 0.80 -10.16
C LYS A 7 -14.03 0.72 -8.73
N LEU A 8 -12.70 0.70 -8.65
CA LEU A 8 -11.89 0.75 -7.45
C LEU A 8 -11.82 2.16 -6.82
N SER A 9 -11.91 3.26 -7.60
CA SER A 9 -11.78 4.62 -7.04
C SER A 9 -12.91 4.98 -6.06
N PHE A 10 -14.12 4.44 -6.26
CA PHE A 10 -15.25 4.61 -5.32
C PHE A 10 -15.04 3.90 -3.98
N LEU A 11 -14.31 2.78 -3.98
CA LEU A 11 -13.99 2.03 -2.77
C LEU A 11 -12.70 2.53 -2.10
N ASN A 12 -11.94 3.37 -2.81
CA ASN A 12 -10.64 3.86 -2.42
C ASN A 12 -10.74 5.32 -1.98
N SER A 13 -11.31 5.57 -0.80
CA SER A 13 -11.15 6.86 -0.15
C SER A 13 -9.67 7.03 0.22
N GLN A 14 -8.96 7.87 -0.52
CA GLN A 14 -7.61 8.25 -0.15
C GLN A 14 -7.69 9.12 1.11
N SER A 15 -7.05 8.66 2.17
CA SER A 15 -6.94 9.45 3.39
C SER A 15 -6.02 10.63 3.10
N ARG A 16 -6.40 11.83 3.55
CA ARG A 16 -5.53 12.99 3.41
C ARG A 16 -4.19 12.71 4.09
N TYR A 17 -3.10 12.99 3.38
CA TYR A 17 -1.77 12.91 3.94
C TYR A 17 -1.51 14.11 4.85
N TRP A 18 -1.06 13.85 6.08
CA TRP A 18 -0.77 14.87 7.09
C TRP A 18 0.71 14.91 7.51
N GLY A 19 1.58 14.19 6.78
CA GLY A 19 3.01 14.18 7.05
C GLY A 19 3.77 15.30 6.35
N ARG A 20 5.10 15.20 6.36
CA ARG A 20 5.99 16.19 5.72
C ARG A 20 5.78 16.19 4.22
N PHE A 21 5.51 17.35 3.64
CA PHE A 21 5.26 17.48 2.21
C PHE A 21 6.58 17.44 1.41
N THR A 22 7.11 16.23 1.19
CA THR A 22 8.13 15.97 0.16
C THR A 22 7.54 15.06 -0.91
N PRO A 23 8.02 15.14 -2.17
CA PRO A 23 7.55 14.26 -3.24
C PRO A 23 7.69 12.77 -2.87
N GLU A 24 8.77 12.39 -2.21
CA GLU A 24 9.07 11.01 -1.81
C GLU A 24 8.11 10.51 -0.74
N GLU A 25 7.86 11.32 0.28
CA GLU A 25 6.94 11.02 1.38
C GLU A 25 5.49 10.94 0.89
N LEU A 26 5.10 11.82 -0.03
CA LEU A 26 3.76 11.80 -0.64
C LEU A 26 3.57 10.56 -1.53
N ALA A 27 4.56 10.24 -2.38
CA ALA A 27 4.54 9.05 -3.23
C ALA A 27 4.52 7.77 -2.38
N PHE A 28 5.33 7.69 -1.32
CA PHE A 28 5.34 6.55 -0.43
C PHE A 28 4.02 6.40 0.32
N ASN A 29 3.41 7.51 0.79
CA ASN A 29 2.09 7.47 1.38
C ASN A 29 1.03 6.95 0.41
N ALA A 30 1.05 7.35 -0.86
CA ALA A 30 0.14 6.81 -1.87
C ALA A 30 0.27 5.28 -2.00
N ASN A 31 1.51 4.78 -2.07
CA ASN A 31 1.79 3.34 -2.13
C ASN A 31 1.36 2.60 -0.85
N LEU A 32 1.52 3.23 0.32
CA LEU A 32 1.06 2.71 1.60
C LEU A 32 -0.47 2.61 1.68
N GLN A 33 -1.18 3.61 1.16
CA GLN A 33 -2.64 3.59 1.10
C GLN A 33 -3.15 2.51 0.14
N GLU A 34 -2.52 2.36 -1.03
CA GLU A 34 -2.84 1.28 -1.95
C GLU A 34 -2.58 -0.10 -1.32
N PHE A 35 -1.47 -0.26 -0.59
CA PHE A 35 -1.19 -1.48 0.17
C PHE A 35 -2.33 -1.79 1.17
N ALA A 36 -2.73 -0.83 2.00
CA ALA A 36 -3.78 -1.01 3.00
C ALA A 36 -5.14 -1.40 2.37
N GLN A 37 -5.46 -0.80 1.23
CA GLN A 37 -6.67 -1.13 0.46
C GLN A 37 -6.63 -2.57 -0.06
N LYS A 38 -5.51 -2.99 -0.67
CA LYS A 38 -5.36 -4.36 -1.19
C LYS A 38 -5.40 -5.40 -0.07
N ILE A 39 -4.80 -5.13 1.09
CA ILE A 39 -4.90 -6.02 2.27
C ILE A 39 -6.37 -6.18 2.69
N SER A 40 -7.12 -5.08 2.79
CA SER A 40 -8.53 -5.11 3.14
C SER A 40 -9.35 -5.96 2.17
N TYR A 41 -9.08 -5.83 0.86
CA TYR A 41 -9.74 -6.63 -0.16
C TYR A 41 -9.41 -8.12 -0.07
N ILE A 42 -8.13 -8.47 0.11
CA ILE A 42 -7.69 -9.87 0.27
C ILE A 42 -8.35 -10.49 1.51
N SER A 43 -8.36 -9.78 2.63
CA SER A 43 -9.01 -10.23 3.88
C SER A 43 -10.51 -10.45 3.68
N ALA A 44 -11.19 -9.56 2.95
CA ALA A 44 -12.61 -9.71 2.64
C ALA A 44 -12.86 -10.94 1.73
N LEU A 45 -12.03 -11.17 0.72
CA LEU A 45 -12.12 -12.35 -0.15
C LEU A 45 -11.89 -13.65 0.62
N GLN A 46 -10.89 -13.68 1.50
CA GLN A 46 -10.59 -14.84 2.34
C GLN A 46 -11.76 -15.12 3.31
N THR A 47 -12.26 -14.09 4.00
CA THR A 47 -13.37 -14.22 4.94
C THR A 47 -14.66 -14.67 4.23
N GLY A 48 -14.87 -14.21 2.99
CA GLY A 48 -15.96 -14.66 2.12
C GLY A 48 -15.75 -16.02 1.45
N GLY A 49 -14.67 -16.74 1.78
CA GLY A 49 -14.35 -18.07 1.26
C GLY A 49 -13.99 -18.12 -0.23
N LYS A 50 -13.67 -16.97 -0.84
CA LYS A 50 -13.31 -16.88 -2.28
C LYS A 50 -11.88 -17.29 -2.58
N ILE A 51 -11.00 -17.13 -1.60
CA ILE A 51 -9.59 -17.55 -1.65
C ILE A 51 -9.22 -18.28 -0.37
N SER A 52 -8.22 -19.17 -0.45
CA SER A 52 -7.71 -19.86 0.73
C SER A 52 -6.87 -18.93 1.61
N SER A 53 -6.74 -19.28 2.90
CA SER A 53 -5.83 -18.59 3.82
C SER A 53 -4.38 -18.61 3.34
N GLU A 54 -3.94 -19.70 2.69
CA GLU A 54 -2.60 -19.80 2.12
C GLU A 54 -2.40 -18.83 0.95
N GLN A 55 -3.39 -18.72 0.06
CA GLN A 55 -3.34 -17.78 -1.06
C GLN A 55 -3.33 -16.33 -0.55
N ALA A 56 -4.23 -16.00 0.38
CA ALA A 56 -4.26 -14.69 1.03
C ALA A 56 -2.90 -14.34 1.65
N TYR A 57 -2.27 -15.26 2.38
CA TYR A 57 -0.94 -15.05 2.96
C TYR A 57 0.13 -14.78 1.89
N LYS A 58 0.16 -15.56 0.80
CA LYS A 58 1.12 -15.37 -0.29
C LYS A 58 0.96 -13.99 -0.95
N ASP A 59 -0.27 -13.57 -1.18
CA ASP A 59 -0.57 -12.28 -1.80
C ASP A 59 -0.18 -11.11 -0.90
N ILE A 60 -0.55 -11.17 0.39
CA ILE A 60 -0.15 -10.18 1.41
C ILE A 60 1.38 -10.08 1.51
N LYS A 61 2.07 -11.23 1.51
CA LYS A 61 3.54 -11.29 1.56
C LYS A 61 4.18 -10.65 0.33
N SER A 62 3.59 -10.83 -0.85
CA SER A 62 4.04 -10.18 -2.09
C SER A 62 3.87 -8.66 -2.01
N LEU A 63 2.70 -8.19 -1.59
CA LEU A 63 2.40 -6.77 -1.40
C LEU A 63 3.35 -6.11 -0.38
N TRP A 64 3.65 -6.80 0.72
CA TRP A 64 4.62 -6.31 1.71
C TRP A 64 6.02 -6.15 1.13
N LYS A 65 6.48 -7.09 0.28
CA LYS A 65 7.77 -6.95 -0.40
C LYS A 65 7.77 -5.74 -1.32
N GLN A 66 6.71 -5.53 -2.10
CA GLN A 66 6.58 -4.37 -3.00
C GLN A 66 6.61 -3.05 -2.21
N LEU A 67 5.86 -2.95 -1.11
CA LEU A 67 5.86 -1.76 -0.27
C LEU A 67 7.25 -1.44 0.31
N LYS A 68 7.97 -2.46 0.79
CA LYS A 68 9.34 -2.30 1.29
C LYS A 68 10.31 -1.83 0.20
N THR A 69 10.22 -2.39 -1.00
CA THR A 69 11.04 -1.98 -2.14
C THR A 69 10.77 -0.52 -2.49
N SER A 70 9.50 -0.14 -2.60
CA SER A 70 9.10 1.25 -2.87
C SER A 70 9.64 2.22 -1.83
N LYS A 71 9.54 1.88 -0.53
CA LYS A 71 10.10 2.72 0.55
C LYS A 71 11.60 2.98 0.35
N LYS A 72 12.34 1.93 -0.01
CA LYS A 72 13.79 1.99 -0.24
C LYS A 72 14.13 2.84 -1.46
N GLU A 73 13.42 2.64 -2.57
CA GLU A 73 13.64 3.37 -3.82
C GLU A 73 13.33 4.86 -3.69
N LEU A 74 12.30 5.21 -2.91
CA LEU A 74 11.95 6.59 -2.60
C LEU A 74 12.85 7.22 -1.52
N GLY A 75 13.77 6.47 -0.91
CA GLY A 75 14.66 6.99 0.14
C GLY A 75 13.94 7.40 1.44
N VAL A 76 12.67 7.00 1.63
CA VAL A 76 11.88 7.40 2.79
C VAL A 76 12.43 6.74 4.06
N GLY A 77 12.87 7.56 5.01
CA GLY A 77 13.50 7.12 6.26
C GLY A 77 14.99 6.78 6.14
N ALA A 78 15.62 6.97 4.98
CA ALA A 78 17.07 6.79 4.83
C ALA A 78 17.90 7.95 5.43
N ASN A 79 17.27 9.11 5.70
CA ASN A 79 17.86 10.27 6.38
C ASN A 79 17.74 10.20 7.91
N ILE A 80 17.91 9.03 8.50
CA ILE A 80 18.18 8.94 9.93
C ILE A 80 19.71 8.93 10.04
N PRO A 81 20.37 10.02 10.50
CA PRO A 81 21.78 9.93 10.84
C PRO A 81 21.91 8.76 11.82
N LYS A 82 22.76 7.80 11.47
CA LYS A 82 23.17 6.76 12.41
C LYS A 82 23.77 7.51 13.59
N THR A 83 23.02 7.64 14.68
CA THR A 83 23.61 8.07 15.94
C THR A 83 24.56 6.96 16.35
N GLU A 84 25.82 7.12 15.97
CA GLU A 84 26.94 6.40 16.56
C GLU A 84 27.01 6.82 18.03
N SER A 85 26.82 5.87 18.94
CA SER A 85 27.48 5.73 20.26
C SER A 85 26.83 4.59 21.04
#